data_AF-U1ZFD3-F1
#
_entry.id   AF-U1ZFD3-F1
#
_cell.length_a   1.000
_cell.length_b   1.000
_cell.length_c   1.000
_cell.angle_alpha   90.00
_cell.angle_beta   90.00
_cell.angle_gamma   90.00
#
_symmetry.space_group_name_H-M   'P 1'
#
loop_
_entity.id
_entity.type
_entity.pdbx_description
1 polymer ?
#
loop_
_entity_poly.entity_id
_entity_poly.type
_entity_poly.pdbx_seq_one_letter_code
_entity_poly.pdbx_strand_id
1 'polypeptide(L)'
;MVLLCLSCTLAARAAGELPLLQLSTADLARPVAVERSLLLEDPSGQLSAAEVLQRIASEGQPVQGSARIGYSRSAWWLAVQLQAPAAERLQLIVGQTFLDDLEVWLFAGTQPLGPLYSGARRPFAERGEPYPQFLLSLPRLGQGPHSLLLRVQSDSAINLPLQLVGAAQGQQLIAHSWLQSGLLVGALLALALFYLIKYSTLREPQLAYFSLTALCVALYNASLHGLVGLLGGHWPGLQPWLVNLSTAGMLLFSSLFIASALRLELGRLRWLRDALFAATLLVSLGGLLLEHPRTYQTLNLLILLSGLYQLLLMSLGVRLRRPYAPGYLLCWSMALLLMLLVPLSRAGLIPLPAGFYYLYAYLPALSMLLFGALLDKQLERVRRVLLSSQAQAIDNLEQYQALFRHSGEGIFRCRRDGSLLEANPSLARLLGGAADGASLQGLTLQRLLGEQRWRELLEQLDAQAGAVSCECPLHDLQQRERWVYLSLHRRPNQDGIEGIVVDLSERRALEERLQHLAAHDTLTGLHNRRELERLLAETLSGTARRRFSHLLHLGLDRFKQVNDLCGHSAGDQLLRQLAAQLGHQLPRHAELARIGGDEF
;
A
#
# COMPACT_ATOMS: atom_id res chain seq x y z
N MET A 1 12.32 -36.58 -34.26
CA MET A 1 11.82 -37.77 -34.97
C MET A 1 10.56 -38.21 -34.23
N VAL A 2 9.42 -38.38 -34.95
CA VAL A 2 8.07 -38.79 -34.47
C VAL A 2 7.32 -37.66 -33.72
N LEU A 3 6.23 -36.97 -34.15
CA LEU A 3 5.03 -37.17 -35.03
C LEU A 3 4.68 -35.79 -35.72
N LEU A 4 4.44 -35.57 -37.04
CA LEU A 4 3.36 -35.97 -37.99
C LEU A 4 1.93 -35.73 -37.43
N CYS A 5 0.93 -35.10 -38.04
CA CYS A 5 0.50 -34.94 -39.43
C CYS A 5 -0.76 -34.04 -39.44
N LEU A 6 -0.93 -33.07 -40.37
CA LEU A 6 -2.20 -32.70 -41.05
C LEU A 6 -2.11 -31.35 -41.79
N SER A 7 -1.53 -31.40 -42.99
CA SER A 7 -1.99 -30.61 -44.15
C SER A 7 -1.26 -31.08 -45.42
N CYS A 8 -1.42 -32.36 -45.75
CA CYS A 8 -1.09 -32.87 -47.08
C CYS A 8 -2.21 -32.48 -48.05
N THR A 9 -2.14 -31.29 -48.64
CA THR A 9 -2.70 -31.07 -49.97
C THR A 9 -1.58 -31.27 -50.98
N LEU A 10 -1.63 -32.40 -51.69
CA LEU A 10 -0.81 -32.68 -52.86
C LEU A 10 -1.12 -31.62 -53.94
N ALA A 11 -0.36 -30.53 -53.95
CA ALA A 11 -0.24 -29.67 -55.11
C ALA A 11 0.82 -30.27 -56.04
N ALA A 12 0.41 -30.61 -57.26
CA ALA A 12 1.27 -31.13 -58.30
C ALA A 12 2.51 -30.24 -58.49
N ARG A 13 3.71 -30.86 -58.54
CA ARG A 13 4.97 -30.24 -58.93
C ARG A 13 4.89 -29.83 -60.40
N ALA A 14 4.37 -28.63 -60.68
CA ALA A 14 4.72 -27.90 -61.89
C ALA A 14 6.12 -27.30 -61.67
N ALA A 15 7.00 -27.40 -62.67
CA ALA A 15 8.28 -26.69 -62.69
C ALA A 15 7.99 -25.18 -62.54
N GLY A 16 8.17 -24.66 -61.33
CA GLY A 16 7.52 -23.43 -60.90
C GLY A 16 8.44 -22.23 -61.08
N GLU A 17 8.06 -21.32 -61.98
CA GLU A 17 8.61 -19.97 -61.99
C GLU A 17 8.50 -19.34 -60.58
N LEU A 18 9.47 -18.49 -60.23
CA LEU A 18 9.47 -17.77 -58.97
C LEU A 18 8.17 -16.98 -58.79
N PRO A 19 7.59 -16.94 -57.58
CA PRO A 19 6.36 -16.20 -57.35
C PRO A 19 6.58 -14.71 -57.65
N LEU A 20 5.81 -14.18 -58.60
CA LEU A 20 5.88 -12.78 -59.02
C LEU A 20 5.01 -11.89 -58.14
N LEU A 21 5.63 -10.87 -57.54
CA LEU A 21 4.99 -9.77 -56.83
C LEU A 21 4.99 -8.53 -57.73
N GLN A 22 3.82 -8.20 -58.27
CA GLN A 22 3.61 -6.96 -59.03
C GLN A 22 3.24 -5.83 -58.07
N LEU A 23 3.98 -4.73 -58.14
CA LEU A 23 3.81 -3.56 -57.29
C LEU A 23 3.43 -2.35 -58.14
N SER A 24 2.36 -1.65 -57.75
CA SER A 24 2.02 -0.34 -58.32
C SER A 24 2.61 0.80 -57.48
N THR A 25 2.68 2.01 -58.05
CA THR A 25 3.08 3.21 -57.30
C THR A 25 2.15 3.49 -56.11
N ALA A 26 0.86 3.16 -56.23
CA ALA A 26 -0.11 3.30 -55.14
C ALA A 26 0.14 2.30 -54.00
N ASP A 27 0.56 1.06 -54.32
CA ASP A 27 0.86 0.04 -53.31
C ASP A 27 2.08 0.43 -52.47
N LEU A 28 3.09 1.05 -53.11
CA LEU A 28 4.34 1.48 -52.49
C LEU A 28 4.19 2.67 -51.52
N ALA A 29 2.99 3.27 -51.42
CA ALA A 29 2.70 4.31 -50.43
C ALA A 29 2.67 3.78 -48.98
N ARG A 30 2.56 2.46 -48.80
CA ARG A 30 2.62 1.78 -47.50
C ARG A 30 3.47 0.51 -47.59
N PRO A 31 3.96 -0.04 -46.46
CA PRO A 31 4.65 -1.33 -46.49
C PRO A 31 3.76 -2.45 -47.02
N VAL A 32 4.20 -3.12 -48.09
CA VAL A 32 3.51 -4.25 -48.73
C VAL A 32 4.20 -5.54 -48.35
N ALA A 33 3.48 -6.50 -47.76
CA ALA A 33 4.05 -7.78 -47.36
C ALA A 33 4.31 -8.69 -48.57
N VAL A 34 5.43 -9.41 -48.53
CA VAL A 34 5.71 -10.49 -49.49
C VAL A 34 4.95 -11.73 -49.04
N GLU A 35 3.81 -11.99 -49.67
CA GLU A 35 2.91 -13.10 -49.26
C GLU A 35 3.29 -14.46 -49.86
N ARG A 36 4.07 -14.50 -50.94
CA ARG A 36 4.46 -15.74 -51.60
C ARG A 36 5.95 -15.74 -51.88
N SER A 37 6.63 -16.76 -51.41
CA SER A 37 8.08 -16.95 -51.62
C SER A 37 8.43 -18.43 -51.72
N LEU A 38 9.59 -18.73 -52.27
CA LEU A 38 10.20 -20.07 -52.19
C LEU A 38 11.31 -20.06 -51.16
N LEU A 39 11.43 -21.14 -50.39
CA LEU A 39 12.41 -21.31 -49.34
C LEU A 39 13.28 -22.54 -49.62
N LEU A 40 14.60 -22.38 -49.56
CA LEU A 40 15.58 -23.44 -49.72
C LEU A 40 16.51 -23.50 -48.51
N GLU A 41 16.70 -24.69 -47.95
CA GLU A 41 17.69 -24.93 -46.91
C GLU A 41 19.07 -25.19 -47.54
N ASP A 42 20.09 -24.51 -47.03
CA ASP A 42 21.50 -24.76 -47.33
C ASP A 42 22.24 -25.21 -46.05
N PRO A 43 22.28 -26.53 -45.76
CA PRO A 43 22.95 -27.07 -44.59
C PRO A 43 24.47 -26.84 -44.60
N SER A 44 25.06 -26.67 -45.79
CA SER A 44 26.51 -26.47 -45.95
C SER A 44 26.92 -25.02 -45.71
N GLY A 45 26.00 -24.08 -45.95
CA GLY A 45 26.25 -22.64 -45.92
C GLY A 45 27.13 -22.13 -47.06
N GLN A 46 27.49 -22.97 -48.02
CA GLN A 46 28.42 -22.68 -49.14
C GLN A 46 27.70 -22.38 -50.46
N LEU A 47 26.35 -22.40 -50.45
CA LEU A 47 25.45 -21.95 -51.51
C LEU A 47 25.88 -20.63 -52.14
N SER A 48 26.29 -20.57 -53.41
CA SER A 48 26.39 -19.26 -54.09
C SER A 48 25.01 -18.78 -54.54
N ALA A 49 24.79 -17.46 -54.57
CA ALA A 49 23.49 -16.90 -54.96
C ALA A 49 23.06 -17.30 -56.38
N ALA A 50 24.01 -17.47 -57.31
CA ALA A 50 23.73 -17.91 -58.67
C ALA A 50 23.29 -19.39 -58.75
N GLU A 51 23.94 -20.27 -57.97
CA GLU A 51 23.53 -21.69 -57.86
C GLU A 51 22.16 -21.82 -57.22
N VAL A 52 21.90 -21.04 -56.16
CA VAL A 52 20.60 -21.01 -55.50
C VAL A 52 19.51 -20.53 -56.45
N LEU A 53 19.76 -19.51 -57.29
CA LEU A 53 18.79 -19.03 -58.26
C LEU A 53 18.32 -20.13 -59.23
N GLN A 54 19.23 -21.03 -59.63
CA GLN A 54 18.90 -22.15 -60.51
C GLN A 54 18.18 -23.30 -59.78
N ARG A 55 18.55 -23.57 -58.52
CA ARG A 55 18.03 -24.70 -57.75
C ARG A 55 16.71 -24.40 -57.03
N ILE A 56 16.50 -23.17 -56.58
CA ILE A 56 15.34 -22.82 -55.75
C ILE A 56 14.00 -22.96 -56.48
N ALA A 57 13.99 -22.85 -57.81
CA ALA A 57 12.79 -23.04 -58.62
C ALA A 57 12.31 -24.51 -58.64
N SER A 58 13.21 -25.48 -58.49
CA SER A 58 12.89 -26.92 -58.51
C SER A 58 12.91 -27.56 -57.13
N GLU A 59 13.80 -27.12 -56.24
CA GLU A 59 14.01 -27.68 -54.90
C GLU A 59 13.36 -26.85 -53.79
N GLY A 60 12.95 -25.62 -54.07
CA GLY A 60 12.38 -24.70 -53.07
C GLY A 60 11.00 -25.12 -52.58
N GLN A 61 10.77 -24.97 -51.28
CA GLN A 61 9.46 -25.16 -50.66
C GLN A 61 8.65 -23.86 -50.75
N PRO A 62 7.40 -23.91 -51.25
CA PRO A 62 6.56 -22.72 -51.29
C PRO A 62 6.12 -22.32 -49.89
N VAL A 63 6.26 -21.04 -49.58
CA VAL A 63 5.83 -20.41 -48.33
C VAL A 63 4.74 -19.39 -48.63
N GLN A 64 3.63 -19.49 -47.92
CA GLN A 64 2.57 -18.48 -47.89
C GLN A 64 2.68 -17.65 -46.60
N GLY A 65 2.78 -16.34 -46.74
CA GLY A 65 3.02 -15.38 -45.67
C GLY A 65 4.49 -15.30 -45.24
N SER A 66 4.72 -15.12 -43.94
CA SER A 66 6.07 -15.03 -43.36
C SER A 66 6.73 -16.40 -43.27
N ALA A 67 7.98 -16.52 -43.73
CA ALA A 67 8.77 -17.74 -43.57
C ALA A 67 9.19 -17.92 -42.11
N ARG A 68 8.70 -18.98 -41.46
CA ARG A 68 8.93 -19.29 -40.03
C ARG A 68 9.74 -20.57 -39.91
N ILE A 69 11.04 -20.41 -39.75
CA ILE A 69 12.01 -21.51 -39.78
C ILE A 69 12.34 -21.95 -38.34
N GLY A 70 12.28 -21.02 -37.39
CA GLY A 70 12.64 -21.27 -36.00
C GLY A 70 14.16 -21.35 -35.83
N TYR A 71 14.64 -22.20 -34.92
CA TYR A 71 16.08 -22.32 -34.66
C TYR A 71 16.72 -23.32 -35.63
N SER A 72 17.66 -22.86 -36.46
CA SER A 72 18.43 -23.70 -37.37
C SER A 72 19.87 -23.20 -37.46
N ARG A 73 20.82 -24.12 -37.71
CA ARG A 73 22.23 -23.79 -37.98
C ARG A 73 22.51 -23.60 -39.47
N SER A 74 21.65 -24.14 -40.32
CA SER A 74 21.74 -24.06 -41.77
C SER A 74 21.57 -22.61 -42.23
N ALA A 75 22.19 -22.26 -43.35
CA ALA A 75 21.82 -21.05 -44.06
C ALA A 75 20.49 -21.28 -44.77
N TRP A 76 19.63 -20.27 -44.80
CA TRP A 76 18.32 -20.35 -45.46
C TRP A 76 18.22 -19.29 -46.53
N TRP A 77 17.73 -19.71 -47.69
CA TRP A 77 17.55 -18.86 -48.86
C TRP A 77 16.07 -18.68 -49.16
N LEU A 78 15.64 -17.44 -49.29
CA LEU A 78 14.28 -17.07 -49.66
C LEU A 78 14.32 -16.36 -51.01
N ALA A 79 13.45 -16.77 -51.95
CA ALA A 79 13.37 -16.22 -53.29
C ALA A 79 11.98 -15.71 -53.65
N VAL A 80 11.93 -14.55 -54.31
CA VAL A 80 10.72 -13.95 -54.89
C VAL A 80 11.07 -13.15 -56.14
N GLN A 81 10.17 -13.08 -57.12
CA GLN A 81 10.31 -12.16 -58.25
C GLN A 81 9.56 -10.87 -57.98
N LEU A 82 10.21 -9.74 -58.28
CA LEU A 82 9.67 -8.40 -58.08
C LEU A 82 9.51 -7.71 -59.43
N GLN A 83 8.34 -7.15 -59.66
CA GLN A 83 8.10 -6.22 -60.76
C GLN A 83 7.55 -4.93 -60.19
N ALA A 84 8.37 -3.88 -60.21
CA ALA A 84 8.04 -2.57 -59.68
C ALA A 84 8.18 -1.49 -60.77
N PRO A 85 7.57 -0.30 -60.58
CA PRO A 85 7.68 0.80 -61.53
C PRO A 85 9.13 1.30 -61.61
N ALA A 86 9.69 1.42 -62.81
CA ALA A 86 11.10 1.76 -63.04
C ALA A 86 11.55 3.12 -62.46
N ALA A 87 10.61 4.02 -62.16
CA ALA A 87 10.89 5.33 -61.59
C ALA A 87 11.08 5.31 -60.06
N GLU A 88 10.58 4.27 -59.38
CA GLU A 88 10.58 4.18 -57.92
C GLU A 88 11.84 3.47 -57.40
N ARG A 89 12.44 4.02 -56.34
CA ARG A 89 13.43 3.30 -55.55
C ARG A 89 12.70 2.51 -54.46
N LEU A 90 13.09 1.26 -54.26
CA LEU A 90 12.49 0.40 -53.25
C LEU A 90 13.38 0.30 -52.03
N GLN A 91 12.74 0.13 -50.88
CA GLN A 91 13.38 -0.30 -49.66
C GLN A 91 12.76 -1.62 -49.19
N LEU A 92 13.61 -2.54 -48.77
CA LEU A 92 13.23 -3.83 -48.20
C LEU A 92 13.29 -3.76 -46.68
N ILE A 93 12.15 -4.02 -46.05
CA ILE A 93 12.03 -4.18 -44.59
C ILE A 93 12.13 -5.67 -44.27
N VAL A 94 13.08 -6.04 -43.43
CA VAL A 94 13.14 -7.37 -42.80
C VAL A 94 12.69 -7.21 -41.36
N GLY A 95 11.48 -7.65 -41.06
CA GLY A 95 10.77 -7.32 -39.82
C GLY A 95 11.22 -8.07 -38.56
N GLN A 96 12.51 -8.39 -38.45
CA GLN A 96 13.13 -9.05 -37.31
C GLN A 96 14.36 -8.26 -36.85
N THR A 97 14.53 -8.06 -35.55
CA THR A 97 15.61 -7.23 -34.96
C THR A 97 16.93 -7.96 -34.70
N PHE A 98 16.89 -9.28 -34.53
CA PHE A 98 18.07 -10.11 -34.34
C PHE A 98 18.15 -11.13 -35.45
N LEU A 99 18.98 -10.84 -36.46
CA LEU A 99 19.42 -11.77 -37.49
C LEU A 99 20.92 -11.56 -37.64
N ASP A 100 21.73 -12.58 -37.40
CA ASP A 100 23.18 -12.41 -37.28
C ASP A 100 23.83 -12.02 -38.61
N ASP A 101 23.56 -12.78 -39.67
CA ASP A 101 24.09 -12.59 -41.00
C ASP A 101 22.95 -12.56 -42.03
N LEU A 102 22.88 -11.47 -42.80
CA LEU A 102 21.84 -11.23 -43.79
C LEU A 102 22.45 -10.75 -45.11
N GLU A 103 22.11 -11.43 -46.20
CA GLU A 103 22.55 -11.04 -47.54
C GLU A 103 21.36 -10.94 -48.48
N VAL A 104 21.32 -9.85 -49.25
CA VAL A 104 20.30 -9.63 -50.26
C VAL A 104 20.99 -9.57 -51.62
N TRP A 105 20.55 -10.43 -52.53
CA TRP A 105 21.03 -10.49 -53.89
C TRP A 105 19.88 -10.19 -54.85
N LEU A 106 20.13 -9.29 -55.79
CA LEU A 106 19.17 -8.93 -56.84
C LEU A 106 19.71 -9.37 -58.19
N PHE A 107 18.84 -9.94 -59.02
CA PHE A 107 19.18 -10.39 -60.36
C PHE A 107 18.23 -9.78 -61.39
N ALA A 108 18.80 -9.23 -62.46
CA ALA A 108 18.08 -8.93 -63.69
C ALA A 108 18.29 -10.10 -64.66
N GLY A 109 17.32 -11.02 -64.71
CA GLY A 109 17.52 -12.33 -65.36
C GLY A 109 18.56 -13.16 -64.61
N THR A 110 19.72 -13.40 -65.23
CA THR A 110 20.85 -14.14 -64.65
C THR A 110 22.02 -13.25 -64.20
N GLN A 111 21.98 -11.96 -64.50
CA GLN A 111 23.04 -11.02 -64.10
C GLN A 111 22.77 -10.47 -62.69
N PRO A 112 23.74 -10.57 -61.75
CA PRO A 112 23.60 -10.00 -60.43
C PRO A 112 23.79 -8.47 -60.47
N LEU A 113 22.90 -7.74 -59.80
CA LEU A 113 22.96 -6.29 -59.60
C LEU A 113 23.80 -5.88 -58.37
N GLY A 114 24.46 -6.86 -57.73
CA GLY A 114 25.33 -6.70 -56.57
C GLY A 114 24.67 -7.14 -55.24
N PRO A 115 25.48 -7.59 -54.27
CA PRO A 115 25.00 -7.96 -52.95
C PRO A 115 24.83 -6.76 -52.03
N LEU A 116 23.82 -6.81 -51.17
CA LEU A 116 23.70 -5.97 -49.99
C LEU A 116 23.90 -6.84 -48.76
N TYR A 117 24.81 -6.44 -47.88
CA TYR A 117 25.10 -7.16 -46.65
C TYR A 117 24.57 -6.39 -45.45
N SER A 118 23.93 -7.10 -44.52
CA SER A 118 23.45 -6.58 -43.25
C SER A 118 23.52 -7.67 -42.18
N GLY A 119 23.04 -7.38 -40.98
CA GLY A 119 23.01 -8.32 -39.86
C GLY A 119 23.42 -7.71 -38.53
N ALA A 120 23.05 -8.39 -37.45
CA ALA A 120 23.24 -7.96 -36.07
C ALA A 120 24.72 -7.99 -35.63
N ARG A 121 25.59 -8.71 -36.35
CA ARG A 121 27.03 -8.73 -36.09
C ARG A 121 27.74 -7.45 -36.56
N ARG A 122 27.12 -6.70 -37.47
CA ARG A 122 27.67 -5.43 -37.99
C ARG A 122 27.36 -4.25 -37.07
N PRO A 123 28.19 -3.19 -37.05
CA PRO A 123 27.85 -1.92 -36.40
C PRO A 123 26.51 -1.37 -36.91
N PHE A 124 25.73 -0.70 -36.05
CA PHE A 124 24.36 -0.28 -36.38
C PHE A 124 24.30 0.60 -37.64
N ALA A 125 25.29 1.49 -37.82
CA ALA A 125 25.38 2.38 -38.98
C ALA A 125 25.65 1.66 -40.31
N GLU A 126 26.13 0.41 -40.28
CA GLU A 126 26.44 -0.39 -41.47
C GLU A 126 25.32 -1.37 -41.85
N ARG A 127 24.21 -1.39 -41.11
CA ARG A 127 23.09 -2.33 -41.31
C ARG A 127 22.09 -1.89 -42.37
N GLY A 128 22.27 -0.69 -42.94
CA GLY A 128 21.32 -0.06 -43.86
C GLY A 128 20.87 1.30 -43.34
N GLU A 129 19.62 1.66 -43.60
CA GLU A 129 19.01 2.88 -43.04
C GLU A 129 18.82 2.74 -41.52
N PRO A 130 18.88 3.85 -40.74
CA PRO A 130 18.77 3.83 -39.28
C PRO A 130 17.32 3.54 -38.83
N TYR A 131 16.91 2.30 -38.96
CA TYR A 131 15.60 1.76 -38.61
C TYR A 131 15.75 0.70 -37.51
N PRO A 132 14.79 0.55 -36.57
CA PRO A 132 14.91 -0.42 -35.47
C PRO A 132 15.14 -1.89 -35.88
N GLN A 133 14.61 -2.29 -37.03
CA GLN A 133 14.82 -3.62 -37.65
C GLN A 133 15.88 -3.50 -38.74
N PHE A 134 15.71 -4.15 -39.89
CA PHE A 134 16.56 -3.91 -41.06
C PHE A 134 15.75 -3.23 -42.16
N LEU A 135 16.24 -2.09 -42.63
CA LEU A 135 15.69 -1.35 -43.76
C LEU A 135 16.81 -1.15 -44.80
N LEU A 136 16.70 -1.87 -45.91
CA LEU A 136 17.75 -1.91 -46.94
C LEU A 136 17.28 -1.20 -48.20
N SER A 137 18.04 -0.19 -48.61
CA SER A 137 17.80 0.54 -49.87
C SER A 137 18.26 -0.32 -51.06
N LEU A 138 17.29 -0.78 -51.86
CA LEU A 138 17.57 -1.61 -53.03
C LEU A 138 18.09 -0.73 -54.20
N PRO A 139 18.96 -1.27 -55.07
CA PRO A 139 19.33 -0.61 -56.32
C PRO A 139 18.09 -0.35 -57.19
N ARG A 140 18.19 0.64 -58.10
CA ARG A 140 17.10 0.95 -59.04
C ARG A 140 16.84 -0.26 -59.93
N LEU A 141 15.59 -0.72 -59.95
CA LEU A 141 15.15 -1.82 -60.80
C LEU A 141 14.79 -1.29 -62.18
N GLY A 142 15.20 -2.01 -63.23
CA GLY A 142 14.85 -1.70 -64.61
C GLY A 142 13.42 -2.11 -64.96
N GLN A 143 13.08 -2.08 -66.25
CA GLN A 143 11.82 -2.65 -66.73
C GLN A 143 11.91 -4.19 -66.75
N GLY A 144 10.90 -4.86 -66.19
CA GLY A 144 10.78 -6.32 -66.19
C GLY A 144 10.92 -6.95 -64.78
N PRO A 145 10.70 -8.27 -64.67
CA PRO A 145 10.80 -8.99 -63.41
C PRO A 145 12.27 -9.14 -62.97
N HIS A 146 12.54 -8.85 -61.70
CA HIS A 146 13.85 -9.02 -61.07
C HIS A 146 13.74 -10.06 -59.96
N SER A 147 14.69 -10.99 -59.89
CA SER A 147 14.70 -12.00 -58.83
C SER A 147 15.42 -11.46 -57.59
N LEU A 148 14.73 -11.46 -56.45
CA LEU A 148 15.28 -11.13 -55.13
C LEU A 148 15.58 -12.45 -54.40
N LEU A 149 16.83 -12.65 -54.01
CA LEU A 149 17.26 -13.71 -53.11
C LEU A 149 17.70 -13.10 -51.78
N LEU A 150 17.23 -13.68 -50.68
CA LEU A 150 17.61 -13.32 -49.32
C LEU A 150 18.25 -14.54 -48.65
N ARG A 151 19.52 -14.43 -48.28
CA ARG A 151 20.22 -15.42 -47.45
C ARG A 151 20.17 -14.97 -45.99
N VAL A 152 19.82 -15.89 -45.09
CA VAL A 152 19.84 -15.65 -43.66
C VAL A 152 20.51 -16.82 -42.94
N GLN A 153 21.41 -16.47 -42.02
CA GLN A 153 21.98 -17.41 -41.06
C GLN A 153 22.03 -16.72 -39.69
N SER A 154 21.50 -17.37 -38.66
CA SER A 154 21.40 -16.78 -37.31
C SER A 154 21.34 -17.85 -36.23
N ASP A 155 21.95 -17.57 -35.08
CA ASP A 155 21.81 -18.39 -33.86
C ASP A 155 20.47 -18.12 -33.14
N SER A 156 19.76 -17.04 -33.51
CA SER A 156 18.41 -16.74 -33.07
C SER A 156 17.34 -17.46 -33.91
N ALA A 157 16.11 -17.56 -33.40
CA ALA A 157 14.99 -18.07 -34.20
C ALA A 157 14.78 -17.22 -35.46
N ILE A 158 14.73 -17.84 -36.64
CA ILE A 158 14.57 -17.16 -37.93
C ILE A 158 13.08 -17.08 -38.29
N ASN A 159 12.57 -15.86 -38.38
CA ASN A 159 11.23 -15.54 -38.88
C ASN A 159 11.34 -14.33 -39.80
N LEU A 160 10.98 -14.48 -41.08
CA LEU A 160 11.23 -13.49 -42.11
C LEU A 160 9.94 -12.86 -42.63
N PRO A 161 9.32 -11.93 -41.87
CA PRO A 161 8.30 -11.05 -42.42
C PRO A 161 8.99 -10.02 -43.31
N LEU A 162 8.89 -10.21 -44.63
CA LEU A 162 9.46 -9.31 -45.63
C LEU A 162 8.39 -8.34 -46.10
N GLN A 163 8.75 -7.06 -46.17
CA GLN A 163 7.90 -6.02 -46.72
C GLN A 163 8.68 -5.10 -47.65
N LEU A 164 8.02 -4.58 -48.68
CA LEU A 164 8.59 -3.60 -49.61
C LEU A 164 7.86 -2.28 -49.49
N VAL A 165 8.60 -1.18 -49.61
CA VAL A 165 8.03 0.16 -49.59
C VAL A 165 8.81 1.09 -50.52
N GLY A 166 8.16 2.13 -51.03
CA GLY A 166 8.84 3.18 -51.79
C GLY A 166 9.81 3.97 -50.91
N ALA A 167 11.00 4.26 -51.42
CA ALA A 167 12.04 4.99 -50.69
C ALA A 167 11.59 6.40 -50.27
N ALA A 168 10.64 7.02 -50.99
CA ALA A 168 10.04 8.30 -50.61
C ALA A 168 9.32 8.25 -49.25
N GLN A 169 8.76 7.10 -48.87
CA GLN A 169 8.08 6.90 -47.59
C GLN A 169 9.03 6.45 -46.47
N GLY A 170 10.26 6.06 -46.80
CA GLY A 170 11.24 5.53 -45.85
C GLY A 170 11.50 6.47 -44.67
N GLN A 171 11.69 7.76 -44.93
CA GLN A 171 11.94 8.76 -43.89
C GLN A 171 10.76 8.91 -42.92
N GLN A 172 9.52 8.88 -43.42
CA GLN A 172 8.33 8.92 -42.57
C GLN A 172 8.20 7.66 -41.70
N LEU A 173 8.49 6.49 -42.26
CA LEU A 173 8.50 5.22 -41.52
C LEU A 173 9.54 5.21 -40.40
N ILE A 174 10.77 5.66 -40.69
CA ILE A 174 11.84 5.79 -39.71
C ILE A 174 11.40 6.71 -38.57
N ALA A 175 10.90 7.91 -38.89
CA ALA A 175 10.44 8.87 -37.89
C ALA A 175 9.31 8.30 -37.01
N HIS A 176 8.32 7.64 -37.61
CA HIS A 176 7.20 7.04 -36.88
C HIS A 176 7.67 5.91 -35.94
N SER A 177 8.57 5.05 -36.42
CA SER A 177 9.10 3.93 -35.63
C SER A 177 9.92 4.40 -34.42
N TRP A 178 10.74 5.43 -34.59
CA TRP A 178 11.52 6.01 -33.48
C TRP A 178 10.63 6.75 -32.48
N LEU A 179 9.59 7.45 -32.94
CA LEU A 179 8.62 8.09 -32.04
C LEU A 179 7.90 7.07 -31.17
N GLN A 180 7.43 5.96 -31.76
CA GLN A 180 6.80 4.87 -31.00
C GLN A 180 7.76 4.25 -29.97
N SER A 181 8.98 3.92 -30.40
CA SER A 181 9.99 3.31 -29.54
C SER A 181 10.40 4.22 -28.39
N GLY A 182 10.61 5.51 -28.68
CA GLY A 182 10.94 6.54 -27.69
C GLY A 182 9.83 6.77 -26.67
N LEU A 183 8.56 6.82 -27.11
CA LEU A 183 7.41 6.98 -26.21
C LEU A 183 7.26 5.79 -25.26
N LEU A 184 7.37 4.56 -25.78
CA LEU A 184 7.28 3.33 -24.98
C LEU A 184 8.38 3.27 -23.91
N VAL A 185 9.64 3.43 -24.32
CA VAL A 185 10.79 3.37 -23.40
C VAL A 185 10.78 4.54 -22.44
N GLY A 186 10.44 5.75 -22.91
CA GLY A 186 10.31 6.94 -22.07
C GLY A 186 9.26 6.77 -20.96
N ALA A 187 8.09 6.21 -21.28
CA ALA A 187 7.06 5.92 -20.29
C ALA A 187 7.52 4.91 -19.23
N LEU A 188 8.23 3.84 -19.65
CA LEU A 188 8.79 2.84 -18.73
C LEU A 188 9.89 3.42 -17.84
N LEU A 189 10.79 4.26 -18.37
CA LEU A 189 11.84 4.93 -17.60
C LEU A 189 11.25 5.94 -16.60
N ALA A 190 10.25 6.72 -17.02
CA ALA A 190 9.53 7.63 -16.13
C ALA A 190 8.87 6.88 -14.98
N LEU A 191 8.24 5.73 -15.26
CA LEU A 191 7.67 4.85 -14.24
C LEU A 191 8.75 4.32 -13.28
N ALA A 192 9.87 3.81 -13.80
CA ALA A 192 10.98 3.32 -12.99
C ALA A 192 11.54 4.42 -12.06
N LEU A 193 11.74 5.63 -12.61
CA LEU A 193 12.23 6.79 -11.85
C LEU A 193 11.22 7.24 -10.78
N PHE A 194 9.93 7.29 -11.12
CA PHE A 194 8.87 7.63 -10.17
C PHE A 194 8.90 6.71 -8.94
N TYR A 195 9.00 5.39 -9.16
CA TYR A 195 9.07 4.42 -8.07
C TYR A 195 10.41 4.43 -7.33
N LEU A 196 11.51 4.79 -7.99
CA LEU A 196 12.80 4.99 -7.34
C LEU A 196 12.77 6.20 -6.38
N ILE A 197 12.18 7.32 -6.81
CA ILE A 197 11.95 8.50 -5.97
C ILE A 197 11.03 8.12 -4.80
N LYS A 198 9.95 7.39 -5.06
CA LYS A 198 9.05 6.89 -4.01
C LYS A 198 9.74 5.95 -3.02
N TYR A 199 10.68 5.14 -3.48
CA TYR A 199 11.52 4.32 -2.62
C TYR A 199 12.45 5.18 -1.74
N SER A 200 13.02 6.26 -2.28
CA SER A 200 13.92 7.13 -1.51
C SER A 200 13.23 7.76 -0.29
N THR A 201 11.93 8.03 -0.39
CA THR A 201 11.11 8.62 0.68
C THR A 201 10.51 7.58 1.63
N LEU A 202 9.96 6.47 1.10
CA LEU A 202 9.27 5.46 1.93
C LEU A 202 10.18 4.33 2.43
N ARG A 203 11.33 4.09 1.78
CA ARG A 203 12.30 3.02 2.09
C ARG A 203 11.73 1.59 2.13
N GLU A 204 10.55 1.35 1.55
CA GLU A 204 9.92 0.04 1.45
C GLU A 204 10.58 -0.83 0.35
N PRO A 205 11.05 -2.06 0.63
CA PRO A 205 11.85 -2.86 -0.30
C PRO A 205 11.11 -3.23 -1.60
N GLN A 206 9.79 -3.43 -1.53
CA GLN A 206 8.95 -3.70 -2.71
C GLN A 206 9.03 -2.59 -3.78
N LEU A 207 9.23 -1.33 -3.39
CA LEU A 207 9.37 -0.22 -4.34
C LEU A 207 10.72 -0.26 -5.07
N ALA A 208 11.79 -0.64 -4.36
CA ALA A 208 13.10 -0.84 -4.98
C ALA A 208 13.04 -1.98 -6.01
N TYR A 209 12.47 -3.14 -5.66
CA TYR A 209 12.35 -4.24 -6.61
C TYR A 209 11.44 -3.91 -7.80
N PHE A 210 10.35 -3.17 -7.59
CA PHE A 210 9.48 -2.74 -8.67
C PHE A 210 10.20 -1.77 -9.62
N SER A 211 10.90 -0.75 -9.10
CA SER A 211 11.66 0.20 -9.92
C SER A 211 12.77 -0.49 -10.72
N LEU A 212 13.51 -1.43 -10.12
CA LEU A 212 14.52 -2.23 -10.81
C LEU A 212 13.90 -3.12 -11.89
N THR A 213 12.73 -3.72 -11.63
CA THR A 213 12.00 -4.50 -12.63
C THR A 213 11.59 -3.62 -13.81
N ALA A 214 11.00 -2.45 -13.55
CA ALA A 214 10.59 -1.50 -14.58
C ALA A 214 11.78 -1.00 -15.40
N LEU A 215 12.93 -0.73 -14.76
CA LEU A 215 14.17 -0.36 -15.44
C LEU A 215 14.68 -1.48 -16.35
N CYS A 216 14.69 -2.73 -15.87
CA CYS A 216 15.05 -3.89 -16.71
C CYS A 216 14.10 -4.04 -17.90
N VAL A 217 12.78 -3.88 -17.71
CA VAL A 217 11.81 -3.91 -18.81
C VAL A 217 12.05 -2.77 -19.81
N ALA A 218 12.39 -1.57 -19.33
CA ALA A 218 12.74 -0.43 -20.18
C ALA A 218 13.99 -0.72 -21.03
N LEU A 219 15.06 -1.23 -20.40
CA LEU A 219 16.32 -1.59 -21.08
C LEU A 219 16.13 -2.73 -22.09
N TYR A 220 15.32 -3.73 -21.75
CA TYR A 220 14.97 -4.82 -22.66
C TYR A 220 14.23 -4.28 -23.90
N ASN A 221 13.24 -3.41 -23.73
CA ASN A 221 12.52 -2.78 -24.83
C ASN A 221 13.40 -1.82 -25.65
N ALA A 222 14.26 -1.03 -25.00
CA ALA A 222 15.23 -0.18 -25.69
C ALA A 222 16.20 -0.99 -26.56
N SER A 223 16.56 -2.20 -26.10
CA SER A 223 17.40 -3.12 -26.85
C SER A 223 16.63 -3.80 -27.98
N LEU A 224 15.39 -4.22 -27.76
CA LEU A 224 14.55 -4.85 -28.79
C LEU A 224 14.17 -3.90 -29.92
N HIS A 225 13.92 -2.63 -29.62
CA HIS A 225 13.48 -1.61 -30.57
C HIS A 225 14.62 -0.74 -31.09
N GLY A 226 15.86 -1.23 -31.04
CA GLY A 226 17.01 -0.63 -31.71
C GLY A 226 17.56 0.66 -31.12
N LEU A 227 16.96 1.23 -30.07
CA LEU A 227 17.42 2.48 -29.43
C LEU A 227 18.84 2.34 -28.86
N VAL A 228 19.16 1.18 -28.30
CA VAL A 228 20.54 0.87 -27.86
C VAL A 228 21.52 0.88 -29.04
N GLY A 229 21.11 0.34 -30.18
CA GLY A 229 21.92 0.35 -31.40
C GLY A 229 22.16 1.76 -31.93
N LEU A 230 21.16 2.63 -31.84
CA LEU A 230 21.27 4.04 -32.21
C LEU A 230 22.27 4.80 -31.33
N LEU A 231 22.23 4.59 -30.00
CA LEU A 231 23.10 5.28 -29.04
C LEU A 231 24.52 4.67 -28.96
N GLY A 232 24.65 3.37 -29.20
CA GLY A 232 25.88 2.60 -29.06
C GLY A 232 26.42 2.07 -30.38
N GLY A 233 26.20 2.77 -31.50
CA GLY A 233 26.32 2.25 -32.88
C GLY A 233 27.64 1.58 -33.27
N HIS A 234 28.71 1.85 -32.52
CA HIS A 234 30.05 1.25 -32.69
C HIS A 234 30.21 -0.13 -32.02
N TRP A 235 29.31 -0.54 -31.12
CA TRP A 235 29.47 -1.74 -30.28
C TRP A 235 28.39 -2.78 -30.61
N PRO A 236 28.61 -3.66 -31.62
CA PRO A 236 27.59 -4.61 -32.06
C PRO A 236 27.14 -5.58 -30.95
N GLY A 237 28.03 -5.90 -30.00
CA GLY A 237 27.73 -6.77 -28.84
C GLY A 237 26.90 -6.11 -27.73
N LEU A 238 26.78 -4.78 -27.68
CA LEU A 238 26.11 -4.09 -26.57
C LEU A 238 24.63 -4.46 -26.46
N GLN A 239 23.94 -4.51 -27.60
CA GLN A 239 22.52 -4.83 -27.68
C GLN A 239 22.21 -6.26 -27.15
N PRO A 240 22.87 -7.34 -27.63
CA PRO A 240 22.64 -8.68 -27.09
C PRO A 240 23.05 -8.82 -25.61
N TRP A 241 24.12 -8.15 -25.15
CA TRP A 241 24.49 -8.15 -23.74
C TRP A 241 23.42 -7.50 -22.85
N LEU A 242 22.88 -6.35 -23.27
CA LEU A 242 21.81 -5.68 -22.54
C LEU A 242 20.51 -6.48 -22.55
N VAL A 243 20.15 -7.15 -23.65
CA VAL A 243 19.02 -8.08 -23.68
C VAL A 243 19.19 -9.20 -22.65
N ASN A 244 20.38 -9.82 -22.61
CA ASN A 244 20.67 -10.89 -21.66
C ASN A 244 20.59 -10.41 -20.20
N LEU A 245 21.29 -9.33 -19.85
CA LEU A 245 21.33 -8.77 -18.50
C LEU A 245 19.97 -8.26 -18.04
N SER A 246 19.25 -7.54 -18.90
CA SER A 246 17.91 -7.03 -18.58
C SER A 246 16.89 -8.15 -18.39
N THR A 247 16.99 -9.23 -19.19
CA THR A 247 16.16 -10.42 -19.02
C THR A 247 16.41 -11.06 -17.65
N ALA A 248 17.68 -11.30 -17.29
CA ALA A 248 18.03 -11.87 -15.99
C ALA A 248 17.54 -10.98 -14.83
N GLY A 249 17.80 -9.67 -14.90
CA GLY A 249 17.34 -8.71 -13.90
C GLY A 249 15.82 -8.70 -13.76
N MET A 250 15.09 -8.73 -14.88
CA MET A 250 13.63 -8.81 -14.87
C MET A 250 13.14 -10.04 -14.12
N LEU A 251 13.70 -11.23 -14.35
CA LEU A 251 13.28 -12.47 -13.66
C LEU A 251 13.54 -12.42 -12.16
N LEU A 252 14.71 -11.90 -11.75
CA LEU A 252 15.11 -11.82 -10.34
C LEU A 252 14.27 -10.77 -9.60
N PHE A 253 14.25 -9.53 -10.08
CA PHE A 253 13.60 -8.43 -9.38
C PHE A 253 12.08 -8.54 -9.38
N SER A 254 11.45 -9.04 -10.44
CA SER A 254 9.99 -9.27 -10.44
C SER A 254 9.59 -10.35 -9.44
N SER A 255 10.38 -11.41 -9.30
CA SER A 255 10.14 -12.46 -8.29
C SER A 255 10.26 -11.92 -6.86
N LEU A 256 11.30 -11.12 -6.59
CA LEU A 256 11.50 -10.46 -5.28
C LEU A 256 10.40 -9.44 -5.00
N PHE A 257 9.99 -8.67 -6.00
CA PHE A 257 8.88 -7.74 -5.92
C PHE A 257 7.60 -8.45 -5.49
N ILE A 258 7.21 -9.54 -6.16
CA ILE A 258 5.97 -10.28 -5.85
C ILE A 258 6.01 -10.85 -4.43
N ALA A 259 7.13 -11.46 -4.04
CA ALA A 259 7.29 -12.01 -2.68
C ALA A 259 7.20 -10.92 -1.61
N SER A 260 7.82 -9.75 -1.85
CA SER A 260 7.79 -8.61 -0.93
C SER A 260 6.41 -7.94 -0.88
N ALA A 261 5.79 -7.70 -2.04
CA ALA A 261 4.49 -7.04 -2.17
C ALA A 261 3.35 -7.83 -1.51
N LEU A 262 3.44 -9.16 -1.56
CA LEU A 262 2.48 -10.06 -0.91
C LEU A 262 2.87 -10.44 0.52
N ARG A 263 4.03 -9.95 1.02
CA ARG A 263 4.60 -10.28 2.34
C ARG A 263 4.57 -11.79 2.62
N LEU A 264 5.10 -12.56 1.67
CA LEU A 264 5.11 -14.02 1.73
C LEU A 264 6.32 -14.54 2.50
N GLU A 265 6.07 -15.46 3.44
CA GLU A 265 7.11 -16.28 4.04
C GLU A 265 7.37 -17.48 3.14
N LEU A 266 8.50 -17.45 2.43
CA LEU A 266 8.80 -18.42 1.38
C LEU A 266 9.04 -19.85 1.91
N GLY A 267 9.43 -20.03 3.17
CA GLY A 267 9.71 -21.36 3.74
C GLY A 267 10.62 -22.20 2.83
N ARG A 268 10.15 -23.36 2.36
CA ARG A 268 10.87 -24.23 1.41
C ARG A 268 10.95 -23.67 -0.02
N LEU A 269 10.02 -22.81 -0.44
CA LEU A 269 10.01 -22.20 -1.78
C LEU A 269 11.20 -21.25 -2.01
N ARG A 270 11.93 -20.86 -0.95
CA ARG A 270 13.18 -20.12 -1.08
C ARG A 270 14.25 -20.92 -1.84
N TRP A 271 14.30 -22.24 -1.65
CA TRP A 271 15.27 -23.10 -2.33
C TRP A 271 15.02 -23.14 -3.84
N LEU A 272 13.74 -23.21 -4.24
CA LEU A 272 13.36 -23.15 -5.65
C LEU A 272 13.70 -21.78 -6.25
N ARG A 273 13.44 -20.68 -5.52
CA ARG A 273 13.85 -19.33 -5.91
C ARG A 273 15.35 -19.24 -6.13
N ASP A 274 16.14 -19.68 -5.14
CA ASP A 274 17.59 -19.54 -5.15
C ASP A 274 18.20 -20.41 -6.26
N ALA A 275 17.64 -21.59 -6.52
CA ALA A 275 18.03 -22.43 -7.66
C ALA A 275 17.72 -21.75 -9.02
N LEU A 276 16.52 -21.17 -9.19
CA LEU A 276 16.18 -20.43 -10.41
C LEU A 276 17.06 -19.19 -10.59
N PHE A 277 17.38 -18.48 -9.51
CA PHE A 277 18.25 -17.31 -9.55
C PHE A 277 19.68 -17.69 -9.92
N ALA A 278 20.22 -18.73 -9.28
CA ALA A 278 21.54 -19.25 -9.60
C ALA A 278 21.62 -19.73 -11.06
N ALA A 279 20.62 -20.47 -11.55
CA ALA A 279 20.56 -20.91 -12.94
C ALA A 279 20.49 -19.72 -13.92
N THR A 280 19.68 -18.70 -13.60
CA THR A 280 19.54 -17.49 -14.43
C THR A 280 20.85 -16.69 -14.47
N LEU A 281 21.50 -16.49 -13.32
CA LEU A 281 22.78 -15.80 -13.25
C LEU A 281 23.89 -16.58 -13.96
N LEU A 282 23.94 -17.91 -13.80
CA LEU A 282 24.94 -18.76 -14.45
C LEU A 282 24.79 -18.74 -15.97
N VAL A 283 23.56 -18.88 -16.49
CA VAL A 283 23.30 -18.80 -17.93
C VAL A 283 23.58 -17.39 -18.45
N SER A 284 23.20 -16.34 -17.71
CA SER A 284 23.42 -14.96 -18.12
C SER A 284 24.92 -14.61 -18.16
N LEU A 285 25.67 -14.91 -17.09
CA LEU A 285 27.12 -14.70 -17.01
C LEU A 285 27.87 -15.55 -18.02
N GLY A 286 27.52 -16.83 -18.16
CA GLY A 286 28.11 -17.72 -19.17
C GLY A 286 27.84 -17.22 -20.59
N GLY A 287 26.65 -16.68 -20.85
CA GLY A 287 26.29 -16.06 -22.12
C GLY A 287 27.09 -14.81 -22.47
N LEU A 288 27.53 -14.05 -21.46
CA LEU A 288 28.40 -12.88 -21.65
C LEU A 288 29.86 -13.27 -21.88
N LEU A 289 30.32 -14.35 -21.26
CA LEU A 289 31.74 -14.75 -21.27
C LEU A 289 32.11 -15.69 -22.42
N LEU A 290 31.19 -16.57 -22.84
CA LEU A 290 31.49 -17.70 -23.72
C LEU A 290 30.66 -17.73 -25.01
N GLU A 291 29.88 -16.68 -25.29
CA GLU A 291 28.99 -16.53 -26.48
C GLU A 291 28.44 -17.87 -27.02
N HIS A 292 27.62 -18.55 -26.22
CA HIS A 292 27.14 -19.88 -26.58
C HIS A 292 25.83 -19.79 -27.39
N PRO A 293 25.67 -20.51 -28.52
CA PRO A 293 24.48 -20.45 -29.40
C PRO A 293 23.17 -20.94 -28.76
N ARG A 294 23.23 -21.54 -27.57
CA ARG A 294 22.05 -22.06 -26.84
C ARG A 294 21.60 -21.14 -25.71
N THR A 295 22.34 -20.06 -25.43
CA THR A 295 22.05 -19.12 -24.34
C THR A 295 20.62 -18.56 -24.42
N TYR A 296 20.18 -18.14 -25.61
CA TYR A 296 18.82 -17.61 -25.78
C TYR A 296 17.73 -18.67 -25.57
N GLN A 297 18.00 -19.92 -25.98
CA GLN A 297 17.06 -21.02 -25.81
C GLN A 297 16.91 -21.38 -24.33
N THR A 298 18.01 -21.45 -23.59
CA THR A 298 18.00 -21.72 -22.15
C THR A 298 17.38 -20.56 -21.36
N LEU A 299 17.64 -19.30 -21.75
CA LEU A 299 16.97 -18.13 -21.15
C LEU A 299 15.46 -18.16 -21.37
N ASN A 300 14.97 -18.51 -22.57
CA ASN A 300 13.53 -18.65 -22.83
C ASN A 300 12.88 -19.71 -21.92
N LEU A 301 13.55 -20.83 -21.67
CA LEU A 301 13.08 -21.84 -20.73
C LEU A 301 13.04 -21.29 -19.29
N LEU A 302 14.07 -20.56 -18.87
CA LEU A 302 14.14 -19.95 -17.54
C LEU A 302 13.09 -18.84 -17.35
N ILE A 303 12.74 -18.10 -18.40
CA ILE A 303 11.62 -17.15 -18.39
C ILE A 303 10.32 -17.89 -18.06
N LEU A 304 10.03 -19.01 -18.73
CA LEU A 304 8.82 -19.80 -18.48
C LEU A 304 8.79 -20.38 -17.06
N LEU A 305 9.89 -20.99 -16.61
CA LEU A 305 9.99 -21.57 -15.26
C LEU A 305 9.84 -20.49 -14.17
N SER A 306 10.44 -19.32 -14.37
CA SER A 306 10.30 -18.19 -13.47
C SER A 306 8.88 -17.63 -13.49
N GLY A 307 8.23 -17.55 -14.65
CA GLY A 307 6.84 -17.14 -14.79
C GLY A 307 5.88 -18.09 -14.04
N LEU A 308 6.09 -19.41 -14.14
CA LEU A 308 5.34 -20.42 -13.38
C LEU A 308 5.58 -20.30 -11.87
N TYR A 309 6.82 -20.06 -11.45
CA TYR A 309 7.16 -19.80 -10.05
C TYR A 309 6.44 -18.55 -9.51
N GLN A 310 6.38 -17.48 -10.29
CA GLN A 310 5.68 -16.26 -9.91
C GLN A 310 4.16 -16.45 -9.83
N LEU A 311 3.58 -17.22 -10.75
CA LEU A 311 2.17 -17.61 -10.66
C LEU A 311 1.91 -18.44 -9.38
N LEU A 312 2.82 -19.34 -9.02
CA LEU A 312 2.75 -20.08 -7.76
C LEU A 312 2.75 -19.13 -6.55
N LEU A 313 3.64 -18.12 -6.52
CA LEU A 313 3.67 -17.12 -5.44
C LEU A 313 2.36 -16.35 -5.32
N MET A 314 1.80 -15.89 -6.45
CA MET A 314 0.54 -15.17 -6.45
C MET A 314 -0.64 -16.05 -6.02
N SER A 315 -0.68 -17.30 -6.49
CA SER A 315 -1.71 -18.26 -6.08
C SER A 315 -1.64 -18.57 -4.58
N LEU A 316 -0.43 -18.66 -4.01
CA LEU A 316 -0.21 -18.78 -2.57
C LEU A 316 -0.69 -17.53 -1.83
N GLY A 317 -0.41 -16.33 -2.35
CA GLY A 317 -0.93 -15.08 -1.82
C GLY A 317 -2.46 -15.03 -1.77
N VAL A 318 -3.14 -15.54 -2.80
CA VAL A 318 -4.61 -15.65 -2.82
C VAL A 318 -5.09 -16.68 -1.78
N ARG A 319 -4.47 -17.85 -1.69
CA ARG A 319 -4.81 -18.88 -0.68
C ARG A 319 -4.64 -18.37 0.75
N LEU A 320 -3.59 -17.59 1.00
CA LEU A 320 -3.31 -16.94 2.28
C LEU A 320 -4.13 -15.66 2.52
N ARG A 321 -5.09 -15.36 1.62
CA ARG A 321 -5.97 -14.17 1.68
C ARG A 321 -5.21 -12.85 1.84
N ARG A 322 -4.02 -12.75 1.24
CA ARG A 322 -3.23 -11.51 1.23
C ARG A 322 -3.96 -10.42 0.42
N PRO A 323 -3.95 -9.16 0.89
CA PRO A 323 -4.69 -8.08 0.26
C PRO A 323 -4.14 -7.80 -1.14
N TYR A 324 -5.04 -7.58 -2.10
CA TYR A 324 -4.74 -7.31 -3.53
C TYR A 324 -4.09 -8.46 -4.31
N ALA A 325 -3.82 -9.62 -3.69
CA ALA A 325 -3.26 -10.80 -4.38
C ALA A 325 -4.05 -11.24 -5.63
N PRO A 326 -5.41 -11.23 -5.64
CA PRO A 326 -6.18 -11.54 -6.85
C PRO A 326 -5.92 -10.56 -8.01
N GLY A 327 -5.69 -9.27 -7.69
CA GLY A 327 -5.36 -8.26 -8.69
C GLY A 327 -3.99 -8.50 -9.32
N TYR A 328 -2.98 -8.84 -8.51
CA TYR A 328 -1.67 -9.25 -9.01
C TYR A 328 -1.77 -10.49 -9.92
N LEU A 329 -2.53 -11.51 -9.50
CA LEU A 329 -2.73 -12.74 -10.26
C LEU A 329 -3.39 -12.48 -11.62
N LEU A 330 -4.42 -11.63 -11.69
CA LEU A 330 -5.09 -11.26 -12.93
C LEU A 330 -4.14 -10.55 -13.90
N CYS A 331 -3.35 -9.60 -13.41
CA CYS A 331 -2.38 -8.89 -14.25
C CYS A 331 -1.31 -9.85 -14.79
N TRP A 332 -0.91 -10.83 -13.99
CA TRP A 332 0.14 -11.78 -14.36
C TRP A 332 -0.32 -12.91 -15.26
N SER A 333 -1.57 -13.36 -15.17
CA SER A 333 -2.10 -14.39 -16.08
C SER A 333 -2.05 -13.93 -17.54
N MET A 334 -2.32 -12.65 -17.79
CA MET A 334 -2.23 -12.05 -19.11
C MET A 334 -0.78 -12.00 -19.63
N ALA A 335 0.18 -11.67 -18.77
CA ALA A 335 1.61 -11.68 -19.10
C ALA A 335 2.13 -13.11 -19.32
N LEU A 336 1.67 -14.08 -18.54
CA LEU A 336 2.06 -15.49 -18.66
C LEU A 336 1.61 -16.09 -19.99
N LEU A 337 0.41 -15.73 -20.47
CA LEU A 337 -0.07 -16.13 -21.78
C LEU A 337 0.90 -15.68 -22.89
N LEU A 338 1.41 -14.46 -22.79
CA LEU A 338 2.42 -13.94 -23.72
C LEU A 338 3.75 -14.71 -23.61
N MET A 339 4.20 -15.01 -22.39
CA MET A 339 5.40 -15.82 -22.13
C MET A 339 5.30 -17.24 -22.68
N LEU A 340 4.09 -17.79 -22.84
CA LEU A 340 3.87 -19.11 -23.44
C LEU A 340 3.79 -19.03 -24.98
N LEU A 341 3.01 -18.09 -25.52
CA LEU A 341 2.71 -18.01 -26.95
C LEU A 341 3.89 -17.54 -27.80
N VAL A 342 4.69 -16.60 -27.31
CA VAL A 342 5.80 -16.01 -28.08
C VAL A 342 6.91 -17.03 -28.36
N PRO A 343 7.43 -17.79 -27.37
CA PRO A 343 8.41 -18.84 -27.64
C PRO A 343 7.87 -19.94 -28.55
N LEU A 344 6.60 -20.35 -28.41
CA LEU A 344 5.98 -21.34 -29.29
C LEU A 344 5.91 -20.84 -30.74
N SER A 345 5.56 -19.57 -30.94
CA SER A 345 5.55 -18.97 -32.27
C SER A 345 6.95 -18.85 -32.86
N ARG A 346 7.95 -18.44 -32.05
CA ARG A 346 9.36 -18.41 -32.46
C ARG A 346 9.92 -19.80 -32.77
N ALA A 347 9.42 -20.85 -32.12
CA ALA A 347 9.75 -22.24 -32.44
C ALA A 347 9.07 -22.74 -33.73
N GLY A 348 8.24 -21.92 -34.39
CA GLY A 348 7.52 -22.29 -35.60
C GLY A 348 6.25 -23.14 -35.37
N LEU A 349 5.83 -23.35 -34.12
CA LEU A 349 4.73 -24.25 -33.78
C LEU A 349 3.34 -23.63 -33.97
N ILE A 350 3.20 -22.31 -33.74
CA ILE A 350 1.90 -21.62 -33.79
C ILE A 350 1.99 -20.33 -34.63
N PRO A 351 1.04 -20.13 -35.57
CA PRO A 351 0.89 -18.85 -36.25
C PRO A 351 0.27 -17.80 -35.32
N LEU A 352 0.94 -16.65 -35.16
CA LEU A 352 0.36 -15.49 -34.48
C LEU A 352 -0.20 -14.49 -35.51
N PRO A 353 -1.40 -13.93 -35.29
CA PRO A 353 -1.97 -12.91 -36.17
C PRO A 353 -1.18 -11.60 -36.08
N ALA A 354 -1.23 -10.77 -37.12
CA ALA A 354 -0.45 -9.53 -37.22
C ALA A 354 -0.68 -8.57 -36.03
N GLY A 355 -1.91 -8.48 -35.51
CA GLY A 355 -2.24 -7.67 -34.34
C GLY A 355 -1.55 -8.10 -33.04
N PHE A 356 -1.09 -9.35 -32.94
CA PHE A 356 -0.48 -9.88 -31.73
C PHE A 356 0.90 -9.24 -31.44
N TYR A 357 1.61 -8.77 -32.46
CA TYR A 357 2.90 -8.09 -32.28
C TYR A 357 2.77 -6.76 -31.53
N TYR A 358 1.64 -6.05 -31.70
CA TYR A 358 1.33 -4.86 -30.90
C TYR A 358 1.08 -5.24 -29.43
N LEU A 359 0.32 -6.32 -29.19
CA LEU A 359 0.12 -6.82 -27.83
C LEU A 359 1.47 -7.19 -27.18
N TYR A 360 2.34 -7.90 -27.90
CA TYR A 360 3.68 -8.24 -27.44
C TYR A 360 4.51 -7.01 -27.05
N ALA A 361 4.47 -5.94 -27.85
CA ALA A 361 5.24 -4.72 -27.61
C ALA A 361 4.73 -3.89 -26.42
N TYR A 362 3.41 -3.69 -26.31
CA TYR A 362 2.84 -2.73 -25.36
C TYR A 362 2.31 -3.35 -24.06
N LEU A 363 1.97 -4.65 -24.05
CA LEU A 363 1.45 -5.34 -22.87
C LEU A 363 2.40 -5.33 -21.66
N PRO A 364 3.73 -5.49 -21.81
CA PRO A 364 4.65 -5.38 -20.68
C PRO A 364 4.56 -3.99 -20.00
N ALA A 365 4.48 -2.91 -20.78
CA ALA A 365 4.33 -1.57 -20.23
C ALA A 365 2.97 -1.37 -19.55
N LEU A 366 1.90 -1.85 -20.16
CA LEU A 366 0.57 -1.82 -19.54
C LEU A 366 0.53 -2.62 -18.23
N SER A 367 1.15 -3.80 -18.19
CA SER A 367 1.22 -4.61 -16.98
C SER A 367 2.02 -3.93 -15.87
N MET A 368 3.15 -3.27 -16.19
CA MET A 368 3.88 -2.45 -15.22
C MET A 368 3.02 -1.32 -14.67
N LEU A 369 2.25 -0.60 -15.51
CA LEU A 369 1.35 0.44 -15.03
C LEU A 369 0.27 -0.12 -14.09
N LEU A 370 -0.32 -1.27 -14.42
CA LEU A 370 -1.32 -1.92 -13.57
C LEU A 370 -0.73 -2.40 -12.23
N PHE A 371 0.47 -2.99 -12.25
CA PHE A 371 1.18 -3.36 -11.02
C PHE A 371 1.52 -2.14 -10.16
N GLY A 372 1.94 -1.04 -10.79
CA GLY A 372 2.15 0.22 -10.11
C GLY A 372 0.88 0.74 -9.44
N ALA A 373 -0.24 0.77 -10.17
CA ALA A 373 -1.53 1.20 -9.61
C ALA A 373 -2.00 0.33 -8.43
N LEU A 374 -1.78 -0.99 -8.50
CA LEU A 374 -2.07 -1.92 -7.39
C LEU A 374 -1.16 -1.66 -6.18
N LEU A 375 0.12 -1.42 -6.41
CA LEU A 375 1.09 -1.11 -5.37
C LEU A 375 0.76 0.22 -4.69
N ASP A 376 0.33 1.21 -5.45
CA ASP A 376 -0.09 2.52 -4.95
C ASP A 376 -1.34 2.41 -4.09
N LYS A 377 -2.35 1.66 -4.53
CA LYS A 377 -3.54 1.36 -3.71
C LYS A 377 -3.18 0.60 -2.43
N GLN A 378 -2.25 -0.34 -2.49
CA GLN A 378 -1.75 -1.05 -1.31
C GLN A 378 -1.10 -0.10 -0.31
N LEU A 379 -0.20 0.77 -0.77
CA LEU A 379 0.48 1.74 0.08
C LEU A 379 -0.49 2.75 0.68
N GLU A 380 -1.46 3.22 -0.09
CA GLU A 380 -2.46 4.17 0.39
C GLU A 380 -3.36 3.56 1.46
N ARG A 381 -3.71 2.27 1.34
CA ARG A 381 -4.46 1.55 2.38
C ARG A 381 -3.66 1.48 3.69
N VAL A 382 -2.39 1.14 3.62
CA VAL A 382 -1.50 1.10 4.81
C VAL A 382 -1.41 2.50 5.44
N ARG A 383 -1.22 3.54 4.62
CA ARG A 383 -1.16 4.93 5.09
C ARG A 383 -2.47 5.36 5.76
N ARG A 384 -3.62 5.03 5.18
CA ARG A 384 -4.94 5.35 5.77
C ARG A 384 -5.13 4.72 7.13
N VAL A 385 -4.78 3.43 7.28
CA VAL A 385 -4.86 2.73 8.57
C VAL A 385 -3.95 3.37 9.61
N LEU A 386 -2.72 3.73 9.21
CA LEU A 386 -1.78 4.42 10.10
C LEU A 386 -2.33 5.77 10.56
N LEU A 387 -2.81 6.60 9.63
CA LEU A 387 -3.38 7.91 9.96
C LEU A 387 -4.61 7.79 10.86
N SER A 388 -5.50 6.81 10.63
CA SER A 388 -6.64 6.59 11.51
C SER A 388 -6.22 6.16 12.92
N SER A 389 -5.17 5.34 13.04
CA SER A 389 -4.66 4.92 14.35
C SER A 389 -4.03 6.08 15.13
N GLN A 390 -3.34 6.98 14.41
CA GLN A 390 -2.76 8.18 15.01
C GLN A 390 -3.86 9.17 15.44
N ALA A 391 -4.87 9.38 14.59
CA ALA A 391 -6.01 10.24 14.92
C ALA A 391 -6.75 9.71 16.14
N GLN A 392 -6.98 8.39 16.23
CA GLN A 392 -7.61 7.77 17.39
C GLN A 392 -6.76 7.90 18.66
N ALA A 393 -5.43 7.83 18.55
CA ALA A 393 -4.55 8.04 19.70
C ALA A 393 -4.58 9.49 20.21
N ILE A 394 -4.66 10.47 19.30
CA ILE A 394 -4.81 11.89 19.64
C ILE A 394 -6.17 12.13 20.31
N ASP A 395 -7.25 11.63 19.71
CA ASP A 395 -8.61 11.78 20.24
C ASP A 395 -8.76 11.18 21.64
N ASN A 396 -8.23 9.96 21.86
CA ASN A 396 -8.19 9.35 23.19
C ASN A 396 -7.40 10.18 24.21
N LEU A 397 -6.30 10.82 23.80
CA LEU A 397 -5.50 11.67 24.68
C LEU A 397 -6.24 12.96 25.02
N GLU A 398 -6.89 13.59 24.05
CA GLU A 398 -7.73 14.79 24.26
C GLU A 398 -8.90 14.47 25.19
N GLN A 399 -9.57 13.32 24.98
CA GLN A 399 -10.65 12.87 25.85
C GLN A 399 -10.16 12.62 27.28
N TYR A 400 -8.99 11.98 27.46
CA TYR A 400 -8.38 11.80 28.78
C TYR A 400 -8.06 13.14 29.45
N GLN A 401 -7.44 14.08 28.73
CA GLN A 401 -7.11 15.40 29.27
C GLN A 401 -8.37 16.19 29.64
N ALA A 402 -9.43 16.09 28.84
CA ALA A 402 -10.72 16.72 29.12
C ALA A 402 -11.36 16.13 30.38
N LEU A 403 -11.43 14.80 30.49
CA LEU A 403 -11.95 14.12 31.69
C LEU A 403 -11.13 14.48 32.94
N PHE A 404 -9.81 14.49 32.84
CA PHE A 404 -8.92 14.86 33.95
C PHE A 404 -9.13 16.32 34.37
N ARG A 405 -9.14 17.27 33.42
CA ARG A 405 -9.23 18.71 33.70
C ARG A 405 -10.62 19.18 34.14
N HIS A 406 -11.68 18.60 33.57
CA HIS A 406 -13.07 19.00 33.82
C HIS A 406 -13.78 18.16 34.89
N SER A 407 -13.15 17.13 35.45
CA SER A 407 -13.70 16.45 36.63
C SER A 407 -13.91 17.44 37.77
N GLY A 408 -15.08 17.40 38.40
CA GLY A 408 -15.38 18.20 39.59
C GLY A 408 -14.59 17.77 40.82
N GLU A 409 -14.11 16.53 40.83
CA GLU A 409 -13.34 15.92 41.91
C GLU A 409 -11.84 16.19 41.73
N GLY A 410 -11.11 16.26 42.83
CA GLY A 410 -9.65 16.42 42.81
C GLY A 410 -8.97 15.11 42.42
N ILE A 411 -8.50 14.99 41.19
CA ILE A 411 -7.77 13.81 40.71
C ILE A 411 -6.26 14.11 40.75
N PHE A 412 -5.48 13.20 41.30
CA PHE A 412 -4.03 13.33 41.36
C PHE A 412 -3.29 12.01 41.21
N ARG A 413 -2.00 12.13 40.92
CA ARG A 413 -1.03 11.04 40.95
C ARG A 413 0.15 11.46 41.83
N CYS A 414 0.60 10.59 42.72
CA CYS A 414 1.75 10.82 43.57
C CYS A 414 2.68 9.61 43.61
N ARG A 415 3.90 9.81 44.09
CA ARG A 415 4.81 8.72 44.47
C ARG A 415 4.41 8.17 45.84
N ARG A 416 5.01 7.03 46.21
CA ARG A 416 4.78 6.40 47.53
C ARG A 416 5.20 7.28 48.71
N ASP A 417 6.17 8.18 48.53
CA ASP A 417 6.55 9.20 49.51
C ASP A 417 5.49 10.33 49.68
N GLY A 418 4.43 10.31 48.86
CA GLY A 418 3.37 11.31 48.86
C GLY A 418 3.64 12.53 47.98
N SER A 419 4.77 12.61 47.27
CA SER A 419 5.07 13.72 46.33
C SER A 419 4.15 13.68 45.11
N LEU A 420 3.42 14.77 44.88
CA LEU A 420 2.50 14.91 43.76
C LEU A 420 3.28 15.00 42.43
N LEU A 421 2.94 14.11 41.51
CA LEU A 421 3.44 14.06 40.14
C LEU A 421 2.53 14.84 39.19
N GLU A 422 1.23 14.62 39.32
CA GLU A 422 0.19 15.26 38.51
C GLU A 422 -1.03 15.54 39.38
N ALA A 423 -1.71 16.66 39.14
CA ALA A 423 -2.95 17.05 39.81
C ALA A 423 -3.83 17.81 38.83
N ASN A 424 -5.14 17.58 38.90
CA ASN A 424 -6.09 18.31 38.08
C ASN A 424 -6.42 19.69 38.69
N PRO A 425 -7.03 20.60 37.91
CA PRO A 425 -7.43 21.93 38.38
C PRO A 425 -8.38 21.92 39.58
N SER A 426 -9.20 20.87 39.73
CA SER A 426 -10.15 20.75 40.84
C SER A 426 -9.46 20.50 42.18
N LEU A 427 -8.39 19.70 42.21
CA LEU A 427 -7.56 19.58 43.41
C LEU A 427 -6.87 20.90 43.75
N ALA A 428 -6.35 21.62 42.75
CA ALA A 428 -5.73 22.93 42.96
C ALA A 428 -6.69 23.95 43.57
N ARG A 429 -7.93 23.99 43.08
CA ARG A 429 -9.00 24.83 43.66
C ARG A 429 -9.37 24.40 45.08
N LEU A 430 -9.48 23.10 45.35
CA LEU A 430 -9.79 22.57 46.68
C LEU A 430 -8.72 22.97 47.71
N LEU A 431 -7.44 22.92 47.31
CA LEU A 431 -6.29 23.30 48.14
C LEU A 431 -6.07 24.81 48.27
N GLY A 432 -6.91 25.64 47.64
CA GLY A 432 -6.77 27.11 47.66
C GLY A 432 -5.62 27.65 46.81
N GLY A 433 -5.10 26.84 45.88
CA GLY A 433 -4.08 27.23 44.90
C GLY A 433 -4.66 27.88 43.64
N ALA A 434 -3.78 28.42 42.79
CA ALA A 434 -4.16 28.89 41.46
C ALA A 434 -4.73 27.73 40.62
N ALA A 435 -5.57 28.04 39.62
CA ALA A 435 -6.27 27.03 38.81
C ALA A 435 -5.35 26.05 38.03
N ASP A 436 -4.04 26.31 37.99
CA ASP A 436 -3.06 25.44 37.33
C ASP A 436 -2.53 24.37 38.28
N GLY A 437 -2.92 23.12 38.04
CA GLY A 437 -2.44 21.93 38.78
C GLY A 437 -0.92 21.70 38.69
N ALA A 438 -0.22 22.36 37.77
CA ALA A 438 1.25 22.35 37.68
C ALA A 438 1.90 23.03 38.90
N SER A 439 1.22 23.99 39.52
CA SER A 439 1.71 24.66 40.75
C SER A 439 1.80 23.72 41.96
N LEU A 440 1.17 22.55 41.89
CA LEU A 440 1.18 21.55 42.95
C LEU A 440 2.24 20.46 42.78
N GLN A 441 3.01 20.46 41.69
CA GLN A 441 4.06 19.46 41.48
C GLN A 441 5.13 19.56 42.57
N GLY A 442 5.45 18.43 43.20
CA GLY A 442 6.41 18.37 44.31
C GLY A 442 5.85 18.67 45.70
N LEU A 443 4.58 19.11 45.82
CA LEU A 443 3.90 19.13 47.12
C LEU A 443 3.70 17.70 47.63
N THR A 444 3.84 17.50 48.93
CA THR A 444 3.69 16.19 49.55
C THR A 444 2.33 16.06 50.24
N LEU A 445 1.63 14.95 50.02
CA LEU A 445 0.38 14.63 50.72
C LEU A 445 0.56 14.56 52.23
N GLN A 446 1.78 14.25 52.70
CA GLN A 446 2.15 14.29 54.12
C GLN A 446 1.92 15.67 54.74
N ARG A 447 2.13 16.75 53.98
CA ARG A 447 1.88 18.12 54.44
C ARG A 447 0.39 18.45 54.55
N LEU A 448 -0.45 17.78 53.76
CA LEU A 448 -1.88 18.02 53.69
C LEU A 448 -2.65 17.15 54.71
N LEU A 449 -2.26 15.88 54.89
CA LEU A 449 -2.92 14.90 55.76
C LEU A 449 -2.21 14.68 57.10
N GLY A 450 -0.94 15.08 57.21
CA GLY A 450 -0.04 14.72 58.31
C GLY A 450 0.73 13.42 58.04
N GLU A 451 1.97 13.35 58.52
CA GLU A 451 2.84 12.19 58.27
C GLU A 451 2.28 10.87 58.81
N GLN A 452 1.75 10.89 60.02
CA GLN A 452 1.24 9.68 60.68
C GLN A 452 0.04 9.10 59.91
N ARG A 453 -0.89 9.97 59.50
CA ARG A 453 -2.08 9.56 58.73
C ARG A 453 -1.71 9.03 57.34
N TRP A 454 -0.74 9.65 56.68
CA TRP A 454 -0.25 9.15 55.39
C TRP A 454 0.37 7.75 55.52
N ARG A 455 1.14 7.48 56.58
CA ARG A 455 1.68 6.13 56.84
C ARG A 455 0.57 5.10 57.08
N GLU A 456 -0.45 5.44 57.86
CA GLU A 456 -1.62 4.57 58.09
C GLU A 456 -2.32 4.21 56.77
N LEU A 457 -2.49 5.19 55.87
CA LEU A 457 -3.10 4.96 54.55
C LEU A 457 -2.24 4.08 53.64
N LEU A 458 -0.91 4.22 53.68
CA LEU A 458 -0.01 3.35 52.93
C LEU A 458 -0.07 1.90 53.43
N GLU A 459 -0.09 1.69 54.75
CA GLU A 459 -0.22 0.36 55.34
C GLU A 459 -1.56 -0.29 54.96
N GLN A 460 -2.64 0.48 54.97
CA GLN A 460 -3.96 0.00 54.54
C GLN A 460 -4.01 -0.29 53.04
N LEU A 461 -3.39 0.55 52.20
CA LEU A 461 -3.30 0.35 50.75
C LEU A 461 -2.56 -0.96 50.42
N ASP A 462 -1.48 -1.25 51.15
CA ASP A 462 -0.71 -2.49 51.00
C ASP A 462 -1.48 -3.72 51.52
N ALA A 463 -2.28 -3.56 52.59
CA ALA A 463 -3.09 -4.63 53.17
C ALA A 463 -4.38 -4.94 52.37
N GLN A 464 -5.02 -3.95 51.74
CA GLN A 464 -6.32 -4.06 51.06
C GLN A 464 -6.19 -4.17 49.53
N ALA A 465 -5.29 -5.03 49.05
CA ALA A 465 -5.13 -5.34 47.62
C ALA A 465 -4.94 -4.11 46.70
N GLY A 466 -4.34 -3.03 47.23
CA GLY A 466 -4.00 -1.84 46.45
C GLY A 466 -5.10 -0.79 46.32
N ALA A 467 -6.15 -0.82 47.15
CA ALA A 467 -7.14 0.26 47.23
C ALA A 467 -7.49 0.58 48.68
N VAL A 468 -7.57 1.87 49.03
CA VAL A 468 -8.04 2.35 50.33
C VAL A 468 -8.91 3.58 50.15
N SER A 469 -9.97 3.72 50.95
CA SER A 469 -10.75 4.95 50.99
C SER A 469 -11.17 5.31 52.41
N CYS A 470 -11.19 6.61 52.71
CA CYS A 470 -11.58 7.11 54.03
C CYS A 470 -12.12 8.54 53.95
N GLU A 471 -12.92 8.91 54.94
CA GLU A 471 -13.22 10.31 55.22
C GLU A 471 -12.21 10.85 56.24
N CYS A 472 -11.55 11.95 55.92
CA CYS A 472 -10.52 12.52 56.78
C CYS A 472 -10.43 14.04 56.64
N PRO A 473 -9.89 14.73 57.66
CA PRO A 473 -9.54 16.12 57.52
C PRO A 473 -8.28 16.26 56.66
N LEU A 474 -8.32 17.21 55.74
CA LEU A 474 -7.23 17.58 54.87
C LEU A 474 -6.99 19.09 54.99
N HIS A 475 -5.73 19.48 55.19
CA HIS A 475 -5.34 20.87 55.34
C HIS A 475 -5.02 21.47 53.98
N ASP A 476 -5.64 22.61 53.66
CA ASP A 476 -5.32 23.35 52.44
C ASP A 476 -3.95 24.07 52.54
N LEU A 477 -3.54 24.77 51.48
CA LEU A 477 -2.26 25.49 51.46
C LEU A 477 -2.18 26.64 52.50
N GLN A 478 -3.33 27.10 52.99
CA GLN A 478 -3.47 28.13 54.01
C GLN A 478 -3.69 27.53 55.42
N GLN A 479 -3.48 26.21 55.57
CA GLN A 479 -3.66 25.45 56.81
C GLN A 479 -5.10 25.46 57.35
N ARG A 480 -6.11 25.63 56.49
CA ARG A 480 -7.51 25.47 56.88
C ARG A 480 -7.92 24.02 56.73
N GLU A 481 -8.64 23.51 57.71
CA GLU A 481 -9.16 22.15 57.70
C GLU A 481 -10.34 22.02 56.74
N ARG A 482 -10.28 21.03 55.85
CA ARG A 482 -11.34 20.65 54.90
C ARG A 482 -11.69 19.20 55.13
N TRP A 483 -12.98 18.89 55.29
CA TRP A 483 -13.41 17.50 55.39
C TRP A 483 -13.52 16.89 54.00
N VAL A 484 -12.76 15.84 53.72
CA VAL A 484 -12.70 15.24 52.38
C VAL A 484 -12.92 13.73 52.43
N TYR A 485 -13.52 13.21 51.36
CA TYR A 485 -13.42 11.80 51.02
C TYR A 485 -12.17 11.61 50.17
N LEU A 486 -11.26 10.76 50.65
CA LEU A 486 -10.02 10.41 49.97
C LEU A 486 -10.08 8.94 49.54
N SER A 487 -9.85 8.69 48.26
CA SER A 487 -9.69 7.34 47.72
C SER A 487 -8.32 7.23 47.04
N LEU A 488 -7.56 6.19 47.37
CA LEU A 488 -6.24 5.91 46.83
C LEU A 488 -6.22 4.53 46.20
N HIS A 489 -5.62 4.45 45.02
CA HIS A 489 -5.44 3.21 44.26
C HIS A 489 -3.99 3.08 43.83
N ARG A 490 -3.43 1.89 44.04
CA ARG A 490 -2.09 1.53 43.58
C ARG A 490 -2.14 1.10 42.13
N ARG A 491 -1.26 1.64 41.29
CA ARG A 491 -1.12 1.15 39.92
C ARG A 491 -0.30 -0.14 39.89
N PRO A 492 -0.79 -1.22 39.25
CA PRO A 492 0.05 -2.36 38.95
C PRO A 492 1.14 -1.96 37.93
N ASN A 493 2.38 -2.36 38.19
CA ASN A 493 3.60 -2.13 37.38
C ASN A 493 4.22 -0.71 37.35
N GLN A 494 3.71 0.25 38.11
CA GLN A 494 4.37 1.56 38.30
C GLN A 494 4.34 1.93 39.78
N ASP A 495 5.45 2.41 40.31
CA ASP A 495 5.62 2.75 41.74
C ASP A 495 4.95 4.11 42.06
N GLY A 496 3.65 4.20 41.76
CA GLY A 496 2.83 5.40 41.86
C GLY A 496 1.42 5.10 42.34
N ILE A 497 0.84 6.06 43.05
CA ILE A 497 -0.50 6.01 43.63
C ILE A 497 -1.36 7.03 42.90
N GLU A 498 -2.55 6.62 42.46
CA GLU A 498 -3.58 7.49 41.92
C GLU A 498 -4.63 7.75 43.00
N GLY A 499 -5.10 8.98 43.10
CA GLY A 499 -6.05 9.35 44.13
C GLY A 499 -7.13 10.31 43.66
N ILE A 500 -8.28 10.21 44.33
CA ILE A 500 -9.44 11.06 44.14
C ILE A 500 -9.75 11.71 45.49
N VAL A 501 -9.97 13.02 45.48
CA VAL A 501 -10.38 13.83 46.63
C VAL A 501 -11.71 14.49 46.32
N VAL A 502 -12.71 14.26 47.18
CA VAL A 502 -14.02 14.90 47.09
C VAL A 502 -14.25 15.75 48.33
N ASP A 503 -14.57 17.03 48.16
CA ASP A 503 -14.91 17.92 49.28
C ASP A 503 -16.29 17.55 49.85
N LEU A 504 -16.34 17.25 51.15
CA LEU A 504 -17.57 16.91 51.87
C LEU A 504 -18.13 18.07 52.69
N SER A 505 -17.54 19.27 52.61
CA SER A 505 -17.93 20.44 53.40
C SER A 505 -19.41 20.83 53.20
N GLU A 506 -19.86 20.88 51.93
CA GLU A 506 -21.25 21.24 51.60
C GLU A 506 -22.23 20.16 52.08
N ARG A 507 -21.87 18.89 51.89
CA ARG A 507 -22.68 17.76 52.35
C ARG A 507 -22.88 17.78 53.86
N ARG A 508 -21.81 18.01 54.62
CA ARG A 508 -21.91 18.11 56.09
C ARG A 508 -22.74 19.31 56.54
N ALA A 509 -22.54 20.47 55.92
CA ALA A 509 -23.35 21.66 56.23
C ALA A 509 -24.84 21.43 55.95
N LEU A 510 -25.17 20.69 54.88
CA LEU A 510 -26.54 20.27 54.58
C LEU A 510 -27.06 19.25 55.61
N GLU A 511 -26.26 18.25 55.98
CA GLU A 511 -26.63 17.25 56.99
C GLU A 511 -26.90 17.90 58.36
N GLU A 512 -26.04 18.82 58.81
CA GLU A 512 -26.23 19.59 60.06
C GLU A 512 -27.47 20.47 60.00
N ARG A 513 -27.69 21.17 58.86
CA ARG A 513 -28.88 21.99 58.66
C ARG A 513 -30.17 21.17 58.65
N LEU A 514 -30.14 20.00 58.01
CA LEU A 514 -31.25 19.06 58.02
C LEU A 514 -31.53 18.55 59.42
N GLN A 515 -30.50 18.14 60.18
CA GLN A 515 -30.66 17.72 61.58
C GLN A 515 -31.29 18.84 62.41
N HIS A 516 -30.84 20.07 62.24
CA HIS A 516 -31.40 21.22 62.95
C HIS A 516 -32.89 21.44 62.61
N LEU A 517 -33.25 21.47 61.32
CA LEU A 517 -34.64 21.61 60.85
C LEU A 517 -35.53 20.45 61.31
N ALA A 518 -34.95 19.26 61.43
CA ALA A 518 -35.67 18.07 61.82
C ALA A 518 -35.94 18.04 63.34
N ALA A 519 -35.16 18.78 64.15
CA ALA A 519 -35.31 18.87 65.60
C ALA A 519 -35.99 20.17 66.10
N HIS A 520 -36.06 21.22 65.28
CA HIS A 520 -36.56 22.54 65.70
C HIS A 520 -37.73 23.05 64.84
N ASP A 521 -38.58 23.88 65.44
CA ASP A 521 -39.65 24.61 64.77
C ASP A 521 -39.08 25.81 64.00
N THR A 522 -39.36 25.88 62.70
CA THR A 522 -38.76 26.89 61.81
C THR A 522 -39.17 28.33 62.10
N LEU A 523 -40.30 28.55 62.80
CA LEU A 523 -40.79 29.89 63.10
C LEU A 523 -40.21 30.45 64.39
N THR A 524 -40.16 29.63 65.44
CA THR A 524 -39.80 30.03 66.81
C THR A 524 -38.39 29.63 67.21
N GLY A 525 -37.76 28.66 66.52
CA GLY A 525 -36.44 28.11 66.86
C GLY A 525 -36.44 27.17 68.06
N LEU A 526 -37.60 26.90 68.67
CA LEU A 526 -37.77 25.93 69.76
C LEU A 526 -37.70 24.49 69.25
N HIS A 527 -37.63 23.49 70.13
CA HIS A 527 -37.79 22.10 69.70
C HIS A 527 -39.14 21.90 69.01
N ASN A 528 -39.19 21.09 67.97
CA ASN A 528 -40.46 20.74 67.34
C ASN A 528 -41.11 19.54 68.07
N ARG A 529 -42.35 19.24 67.70
CA ARG A 529 -43.09 18.08 68.24
C ARG A 529 -42.30 16.78 68.24
N ARG A 530 -41.57 16.49 67.16
CA ARG A 530 -40.84 15.23 67.00
C ARG A 530 -39.69 15.11 67.99
N GLU A 531 -38.98 16.21 68.22
CA GLU A 531 -37.90 16.26 69.20
C GLU A 531 -38.44 16.20 70.63
N LEU A 532 -39.57 16.85 70.92
CA LEU A 532 -40.28 16.70 72.18
C LEU A 532 -40.66 15.24 72.46
N GLU A 533 -41.26 14.54 71.48
CA GLU A 533 -41.64 13.13 71.60
C GLU A 533 -40.40 12.24 71.86
N ARG A 534 -39.26 12.52 71.21
CA ARG A 534 -37.98 11.83 71.45
C ARG A 534 -37.49 12.04 72.89
N LEU A 535 -37.43 13.29 73.36
CA LEU A 535 -36.99 13.64 74.71
C LEU A 535 -37.92 13.03 75.79
N LEU A 536 -39.22 13.01 75.54
CA LEU A 536 -40.19 12.36 76.43
C LEU A 536 -39.96 10.84 76.49
N ALA A 537 -39.75 10.18 75.35
CA ALA A 537 -39.48 8.74 75.31
C ALA A 537 -38.17 8.39 76.05
N GLU A 538 -37.11 9.20 75.90
CA GLU A 538 -35.86 9.04 76.65
C GLU A 538 -36.05 9.23 78.15
N THR A 539 -36.82 10.26 78.53
CA THR A 539 -37.14 10.54 79.93
C THR A 539 -37.93 9.40 80.58
N LEU A 540 -38.85 8.78 79.83
CA LEU A 540 -39.67 7.66 80.29
C LEU A 540 -38.93 6.32 80.34
N SER A 541 -37.88 6.14 79.54
CA SER A 541 -37.11 4.87 79.44
C SER A 541 -35.91 4.79 80.38
N GLY A 542 -35.51 5.89 81.03
CA GLY A 542 -34.40 5.92 81.98
C GLY A 542 -34.64 5.09 83.26
N THR A 543 -33.76 4.14 83.55
CA THR A 543 -33.80 3.23 84.72
C THR A 543 -33.27 3.81 86.04
N ALA A 544 -33.01 5.13 86.10
CA ALA A 544 -32.49 5.77 87.31
C ALA A 544 -33.62 6.12 88.31
N ARG A 545 -33.41 5.73 89.57
CA ARG A 545 -34.33 5.92 90.72
C ARG A 545 -35.03 7.29 90.74
N ARG A 546 -36.37 7.26 90.64
CA ARG A 546 -37.35 8.32 90.96
C ARG A 546 -36.89 9.76 90.68
N ARG A 547 -36.87 10.14 89.40
CA ARG A 547 -37.06 11.54 88.98
C ARG A 547 -38.53 11.73 88.60
N PHE A 548 -39.18 12.73 89.20
CA PHE A 548 -40.48 13.20 88.72
C PHE A 548 -40.22 14.23 87.62
N SER A 549 -40.83 14.04 86.46
CA SER A 549 -40.81 15.01 85.36
C SER A 549 -42.18 15.67 85.26
N HIS A 550 -42.21 16.97 85.01
CA HIS A 550 -43.46 17.71 84.80
C HIS A 550 -43.58 18.05 83.33
N LEU A 551 -44.71 17.68 82.72
CA LEU A 551 -45.09 18.12 81.37
C LEU A 551 -46.17 19.18 81.50
N LEU A 552 -45.92 20.34 80.90
CA LEU A 552 -46.88 21.44 80.79
C LEU A 552 -47.16 21.64 79.31
N HIS A 553 -48.44 21.67 78.94
CA HIS A 553 -48.88 21.95 77.59
C HIS A 553 -49.68 23.26 77.60
N LEU A 554 -49.28 24.23 76.79
CA LEU A 554 -49.83 25.59 76.78
C LEU A 554 -50.40 25.92 75.40
N GLY A 555 -51.68 26.29 75.34
CA GLY A 555 -52.30 26.87 74.14
C GLY A 555 -52.54 28.37 74.31
N LEU A 556 -52.26 29.18 73.28
CA LEU A 556 -52.65 30.60 73.33
C LEU A 556 -54.14 30.80 73.03
N ASP A 557 -54.88 31.30 74.01
CA ASP A 557 -56.25 31.69 73.81
C ASP A 557 -56.39 32.77 72.72
N ARG A 558 -57.37 32.57 71.84
CA ARG A 558 -57.76 33.53 70.78
C ARG A 558 -56.65 33.86 69.77
N PHE A 559 -55.60 33.04 69.63
CA PHE A 559 -54.56 33.24 68.62
C PHE A 559 -55.11 33.38 67.20
N LYS A 560 -56.15 32.59 66.86
CA LYS A 560 -56.85 32.69 65.57
C LYS A 560 -57.41 34.08 65.29
N GLN A 561 -57.94 34.78 66.30
CA GLN A 561 -58.47 36.14 66.12
C GLN A 561 -57.35 37.14 65.78
N VAL A 562 -56.15 36.95 66.33
CA VAL A 562 -54.98 37.77 65.99
C VAL A 562 -54.59 37.57 64.52
N ASN A 563 -54.54 36.32 64.06
CA ASN A 563 -54.29 36.03 62.64
C ASN A 563 -55.37 36.60 61.72
N ASP A 564 -56.64 36.45 62.08
CA ASP A 564 -57.78 36.88 61.26
C ASP A 564 -57.89 38.42 61.17
N LEU A 565 -57.52 39.16 62.24
CA LEU A 565 -57.63 40.62 62.30
C LEU A 565 -56.35 41.35 61.85
N CYS A 566 -55.17 40.80 62.15
CA CYS A 566 -53.88 41.48 61.95
C CYS A 566 -52.99 40.78 60.91
N GLY A 567 -53.44 39.67 60.34
CA GLY A 567 -52.71 38.87 59.38
C GLY A 567 -51.73 37.87 60.01
N HIS A 568 -51.38 36.83 59.25
CA HIS A 568 -50.48 35.76 59.70
C HIS A 568 -49.10 36.24 60.15
N SER A 569 -48.57 37.30 59.53
CA SER A 569 -47.28 37.88 59.94
C SER A 569 -47.31 38.44 61.38
N ALA A 570 -48.45 38.99 61.82
CA ALA A 570 -48.62 39.48 63.18
C ALA A 570 -48.71 38.33 64.18
N GLY A 571 -49.40 37.23 63.83
CA GLY A 571 -49.42 36.02 64.65
C GLY A 571 -48.05 35.36 64.74
N ASP A 572 -47.29 35.31 63.64
CA ASP A 572 -45.92 34.80 63.63
C ASP A 572 -45.00 35.60 64.56
N GLN A 573 -45.13 36.93 64.57
CA GLN A 573 -44.39 37.79 65.47
C GLN A 573 -44.78 37.58 66.94
N LEU A 574 -46.08 37.40 67.21
CA LEU A 574 -46.57 37.07 68.55
C LEU A 574 -45.99 35.74 69.06
N LEU A 575 -45.99 34.70 68.22
CA LEU A 575 -45.42 33.39 68.57
C LEU A 575 -43.92 33.46 68.84
N ARG A 576 -43.15 34.23 68.04
CA ARG A 576 -41.71 34.46 68.29
C ARG A 576 -41.46 35.19 69.61
N GLN A 577 -42.25 36.22 69.89
CA GLN A 577 -42.13 36.96 71.14
C GLN A 577 -42.47 36.09 72.35
N LEU A 578 -43.54 35.29 72.26
CA LEU A 578 -43.90 34.35 73.32
C LEU A 578 -42.80 33.31 73.52
N ALA A 579 -42.30 32.69 72.45
CA ALA A 579 -41.22 31.72 72.53
C ALA A 579 -39.98 32.28 73.26
N ALA A 580 -39.58 33.51 72.93
CA ALA A 580 -38.48 34.19 73.60
C ALA A 580 -38.77 34.48 75.09
N GLN A 581 -39.99 34.94 75.40
CA GLN A 581 -40.40 35.21 76.79
C GLN A 581 -40.44 33.93 77.64
N LEU A 582 -41.02 32.85 77.12
CA LEU A 582 -41.07 31.55 77.79
C LEU A 582 -39.65 31.00 78.01
N GLY A 583 -38.79 31.05 76.98
CA GLY A 583 -37.40 30.61 77.08
C GLY A 583 -36.59 31.36 78.15
N HIS A 584 -36.86 32.65 78.37
CA HIS A 584 -36.18 33.44 79.41
C HIS A 584 -36.69 33.18 80.83
N GLN A 585 -37.96 32.79 81.00
CA GLN A 585 -38.55 32.54 82.30
C GLN A 585 -38.35 31.09 82.78
N LEU A 586 -38.07 30.17 81.87
CA LEU A 586 -37.85 28.77 82.19
C LEU A 586 -36.44 28.50 82.77
N PRO A 587 -36.30 27.55 83.71
CA PRO A 587 -35.00 27.12 84.21
C PRO A 587 -34.12 26.54 83.09
N ARG A 588 -32.78 26.62 83.25
CA ARG A 588 -31.79 26.11 82.27
C ARG A 588 -31.92 24.62 81.89
N HIS A 589 -32.70 23.83 82.64
CA HIS A 589 -32.89 22.39 82.44
C HIS A 589 -34.31 22.05 81.98
N ALA A 590 -35.17 23.05 81.75
CA ALA A 590 -36.49 22.86 81.20
C ALA A 590 -36.39 22.88 79.67
N GLU A 591 -36.91 21.83 79.04
CA GLU A 591 -37.01 21.73 77.59
C GLU A 591 -38.30 22.42 77.13
N LEU A 592 -38.19 23.29 76.12
CA LEU A 592 -39.32 24.02 75.56
C LEU A 592 -39.46 23.67 74.07
N ALA A 593 -40.67 23.28 73.69
CA ALA A 593 -41.02 22.92 72.34
C ALA A 593 -42.19 23.76 71.83
N ARG A 594 -42.41 23.73 70.52
CA ARG A 594 -43.67 24.13 69.88
C ARG A 594 -44.22 22.92 69.13
N ILE A 595 -45.41 22.49 69.52
CA ILE A 595 -46.04 21.28 68.99
C ILE A 595 -46.66 21.56 67.61
N GLY A 596 -47.24 22.75 67.44
CA GLY A 596 -47.81 23.23 66.19
C GLY A 596 -48.84 24.33 66.44
N GLY A 597 -49.05 25.23 65.46
CA GLY A 597 -50.02 26.33 65.62
C GLY A 597 -49.68 27.24 66.80
N ASP A 598 -50.59 27.32 67.77
CA ASP A 598 -50.52 28.08 69.03
C ASP A 598 -50.19 27.21 70.25
N GLU A 599 -49.75 25.97 70.05
CA GLU A 599 -49.44 25.01 71.12
C GLU A 599 -47.93 24.91 71.39
N PHE A 600 -47.56 25.08 72.66
CA PHE A 600 -46.20 24.99 73.21
C PHE A 600 -46.09 23.85 74.22
#